data_AF-A0A2W6QDP5-F1
#
_entry.id   AF-A0A2W6QDP5-F1
#
_cell.length_a   1.000
_cell.length_b   1.000
_cell.length_c   1.000
_cell.angle_alpha   90.00
_cell.angle_beta   90.00
_cell.angle_gamma   90.00
#
_symmetry.space_group_name_H-M   'P 1'
#
loop_
_entity.id
_entity.type
_entity.pdbx_description
1 polymer ?
#
loop_
_entity_poly.entity_id
_entity_poly.type
_entity_poly.pdbx_seq_one_letter_code
_entity_poly.pdbx_strand_id
1 'polypeptide(L)'
;QQVMYVLLNLKRRKLGVRELVTLLEQTVVNTLAELGIEAHPRADAPGVYVGEKKICSLGLRIRRGCSFHGLALNVNMDLSPFLRINPCGYAGMEMAKISQWKPEATTNNIAPRLLENILALLNNPDFEYITA
;
A
#
# COMPACT_ATOMS: atom_id res chain seq x y z
N GLN A 1 0.88 6.14 -10.26
CA GLN A 1 0.71 5.68 -8.86
C GLN A 1 -0.36 4.59 -8.87
N GLN A 2 -0.22 3.53 -8.07
CA GLN A 2 -1.31 2.57 -7.88
C GLN A 2 -2.04 2.91 -6.58
N VAL A 3 -3.34 3.15 -6.66
CA VAL A 3 -4.19 3.40 -5.48
C VAL A 3 -5.08 2.18 -5.28
N MET A 4 -5.22 1.73 -4.04
CA MET A 4 -6.14 0.66 -3.66
C MET A 4 -7.02 1.14 -2.52
N TYR A 5 -8.33 1.23 -2.78
CA TYR A 5 -9.31 1.53 -1.76
C TYR A 5 -9.92 0.23 -1.21
N VAL A 6 -9.75 0.00 0.09
CA VAL A 6 -10.23 -1.20 0.78
C VAL A 6 -11.51 -0.87 1.57
N LEU A 7 -12.64 -1.23 0.99
CA LEU A 7 -13.96 -1.00 1.57
C LEU A 7 -14.43 -2.26 2.30
N LEU A 8 -13.95 -2.45 3.53
CA LEU A 8 -14.19 -3.64 4.33
C LEU A 8 -15.12 -3.35 5.50
N ASN A 9 -16.03 -4.28 5.79
CA ASN A 9 -16.74 -4.31 7.07
C ASN A 9 -15.87 -5.06 8.10
N LEU A 10 -15.25 -4.31 9.00
CA LEU A 10 -14.27 -4.82 9.97
C LEU A 10 -14.93 -5.75 10.99
N LYS A 11 -16.15 -5.43 11.44
CA LYS A 11 -16.89 -6.27 12.39
C LYS A 11 -17.21 -7.64 11.80
N ARG A 12 -17.69 -7.67 10.54
CA ARG A 12 -17.99 -8.92 9.84
C ARG A 12 -16.75 -9.78 9.62
N ARG A 13 -15.61 -9.14 9.34
CA ARG A 13 -14.30 -9.82 9.17
C ARG A 13 -13.59 -10.12 10.50
N LYS A 14 -14.14 -9.69 11.64
CA LYS A 14 -13.51 -9.78 12.97
C LYS A 14 -12.09 -9.19 12.98
N LEU A 15 -11.91 -8.07 12.28
CA LEU A 15 -10.60 -7.47 12.02
C LEU A 15 -10.51 -6.08 12.66
N GLY A 16 -9.47 -5.86 13.46
CA GLY A 16 -9.19 -4.59 14.12
C GLY A 16 -8.57 -3.55 13.18
N VAL A 17 -8.63 -2.27 13.55
CA VAL A 17 -8.09 -1.19 12.70
C VAL A 17 -6.57 -1.32 12.51
N ARG A 18 -5.84 -1.63 13.60
CA ARG A 18 -4.39 -1.85 13.53
C ARG A 18 -4.04 -3.08 12.71
N GLU A 19 -4.79 -4.15 12.86
CA GLU A 19 -4.63 -5.37 12.04
C GLU A 19 -4.86 -5.07 10.56
N LEU A 20 -5.81 -4.20 10.21
CA LEU A 20 -5.99 -3.75 8.83
C LEU A 20 -4.77 -2.99 8.32
N VAL A 21 -4.22 -2.08 9.11
CA VAL A 21 -3.01 -1.33 8.73
C VAL A 21 -1.86 -2.30 8.50
N THR A 22 -1.59 -3.20 9.45
CA THR A 22 -0.53 -4.21 9.33
C THR A 22 -0.74 -5.12 8.12
N LEU A 23 -1.98 -5.53 7.85
CA LEU A 23 -2.30 -6.33 6.66
C LEU A 23 -1.97 -5.58 5.37
N LEU A 24 -2.35 -4.30 5.27
CA LEU A 24 -2.04 -3.47 4.08
C LEU A 24 -0.54 -3.22 3.91
N GLU A 25 0.18 -3.00 5.01
CA GLU A 25 1.64 -2.87 4.98
C GLU A 25 2.27 -4.17 4.49
N GLN A 26 1.85 -5.31 5.03
CA GLN A 26 2.37 -6.61 4.66
C GLN A 26 2.05 -6.98 3.20
N THR A 27 0.87 -6.61 2.70
CA THR A 27 0.52 -6.75 1.27
C THR A 27 1.60 -6.09 0.40
N VAL A 28 1.97 -4.85 0.72
CA VAL A 28 2.96 -4.10 -0.06
C VAL A 28 4.36 -4.68 0.11
N VAL A 29 4.75 -5.06 1.33
CA VAL A 29 6.04 -5.70 1.60
C VAL A 29 6.18 -6.99 0.78
N ASN A 30 5.17 -7.87 0.78
CA ASN A 30 5.20 -9.10 0.01
C ASN A 30 5.29 -8.82 -1.50
N THR A 31 4.48 -7.88 -2.00
CA THR A 31 4.54 -7.48 -3.42
C THR A 31 5.92 -6.95 -3.82
N LEU A 32 6.59 -6.19 -2.96
CA LEU A 32 7.93 -5.68 -3.23
C LEU A 32 9.00 -6.78 -3.12
N ALA A 33 8.83 -7.73 -2.19
CA ALA A 33 9.73 -8.87 -2.03
C ALA A 33 9.74 -9.79 -3.27
N GLU A 34 8.60 -10.00 -3.94
CA GLU A 34 8.54 -10.71 -5.23
C GLU A 34 9.40 -10.07 -6.32
N LEU A 35 9.60 -8.76 -6.24
CA LEU A 35 10.45 -8.00 -7.15
C LEU A 35 11.91 -7.95 -6.68
N GLY A 36 12.24 -8.55 -5.55
CA GLY A 36 13.56 -8.44 -4.91
C GLY A 36 13.86 -7.06 -4.33
N ILE A 37 12.81 -6.30 -3.97
CA ILE A 37 12.95 -5.00 -3.30
C ILE A 37 12.69 -5.22 -1.81
N GLU A 38 13.73 -5.02 -1.00
CA GLU A 38 13.62 -5.13 0.47
C GLU A 38 12.90 -3.91 1.03
N ALA A 39 11.72 -4.13 1.60
CA ALA A 39 10.87 -3.09 2.14
C ALA A 39 10.33 -3.46 3.52
N HIS A 40 10.02 -2.48 4.34
CA HIS A 40 9.56 -2.69 5.71
C HIS A 40 8.52 -1.64 6.14
N PRO A 41 7.61 -1.99 7.07
CA PRO A 41 6.76 -1.03 7.75
C PRO A 41 7.52 -0.31 8.86
N ARG A 42 6.95 0.79 9.35
CA ARG A 42 7.45 1.55 10.50
C ARG A 42 6.36 1.78 11.53
N ALA A 43 6.64 1.44 12.78
CA ALA A 43 5.66 1.56 13.88
C ALA A 43 5.31 3.03 14.21
N ASP A 44 6.26 3.95 14.02
CA ASP A 44 6.13 5.39 14.30
C ASP A 44 5.56 6.20 13.12
N ALA A 45 5.61 5.64 11.91
CA ALA A 45 5.17 6.32 10.69
C ALA A 45 4.48 5.33 9.74
N PRO A 46 3.14 5.19 9.78
CA PRO A 46 2.41 4.23 8.97
C PRO A 46 2.69 4.36 7.47
N GLY A 47 2.94 3.25 6.80
CA GLY A 47 3.49 3.25 5.44
C GLY A 47 4.48 2.12 5.22
N VAL A 48 4.97 2.01 3.98
CA VAL A 48 6.05 1.08 3.64
C VAL A 48 7.23 1.84 3.06
N TYR A 49 8.43 1.40 3.44
CA TYR A 49 9.70 2.08 3.24
C TYR A 49 10.75 1.15 2.63
N VAL A 50 11.65 1.72 1.83
CA VAL A 50 12.86 1.07 1.33
C VAL A 50 14.05 1.88 1.84
N GLY A 51 14.81 1.31 2.76
CA GLY A 51 15.67 2.11 3.66
C GLY A 51 14.82 3.18 4.37
N GLU A 52 15.26 4.44 4.35
CA GLU A 52 14.51 5.55 4.95
C GLU A 52 13.46 6.17 4.02
N LYS A 53 13.39 5.75 2.74
CA LYS A 53 12.53 6.38 1.73
C LYS A 53 11.16 5.73 1.69
N LYS A 54 10.11 6.54 1.73
CA LYS A 54 8.74 6.03 1.71
C LYS A 54 8.30 5.66 0.29
N ILE A 55 7.91 4.41 0.09
CA ILE A 55 7.45 3.92 -1.22
C ILE A 55 5.92 3.76 -1.28
N CYS A 56 5.27 3.55 -0.13
CA CYS A 56 3.81 3.45 -0.06
C CYS A 56 3.25 4.26 1.11
N SER A 57 2.20 5.04 0.82
CA SER A 57 1.44 5.77 1.82
C SER A 57 0.16 5.02 2.17
N LEU A 58 -0.14 4.94 3.46
CA LEU A 58 -1.38 4.35 3.97
C LEU A 58 -2.22 5.43 4.64
N GLY A 59 -3.52 5.38 4.42
CA GLY A 59 -4.49 6.26 5.05
C GLY A 59 -5.84 5.58 5.09
N LEU A 60 -6.40 5.43 6.28
CA LEU A 60 -7.70 4.79 6.50
C LEU A 60 -8.61 5.71 7.28
N ARG A 61 -9.91 5.61 6.98
CA ARG A 61 -10.97 6.17 7.82
C ARG A 61 -11.95 5.07 8.17
N ILE A 62 -12.30 4.97 9.45
CA ILE A 62 -13.33 4.02 9.91
C ILE A 62 -14.61 4.77 10.23
N ARG A 63 -15.72 4.35 9.63
CA ARG A 63 -17.06 4.89 9.92
C ARG A 63 -18.05 3.74 9.99
N ARG A 64 -18.80 3.67 11.10
CA ARG A 64 -19.80 2.61 11.36
C ARG A 64 -19.24 1.18 11.23
N GLY A 65 -17.96 0.97 11.57
CA GLY A 65 -17.29 -0.32 11.46
C GLY A 65 -16.85 -0.72 10.05
N CYS A 66 -16.94 0.19 9.08
CA CYS A 66 -16.43 -0.01 7.73
C CYS A 66 -15.21 0.89 7.44
N SER A 67 -14.23 0.38 6.69
CA SER A 67 -13.09 1.15 6.23
C SER A 67 -13.39 1.92 4.94
N PHE A 68 -12.71 3.05 4.80
CA PHE A 68 -12.63 3.90 3.63
C PHE A 68 -11.16 4.23 3.38
N HIS A 69 -10.85 4.60 2.13
CA HIS A 69 -9.48 4.82 1.65
C HIS A 69 -8.67 3.51 1.63
N GLY A 70 -7.37 3.56 1.86
CA GLY A 70 -6.50 2.38 1.75
C GLY A 70 -5.04 2.78 1.59
N LEU A 71 -4.44 2.38 0.47
CA LEU A 71 -3.01 2.63 0.20
C LEU A 71 -2.77 3.26 -1.17
N ALA A 72 -1.62 3.93 -1.28
CA ALA A 72 -1.09 4.51 -2.50
C ALA A 72 0.37 4.10 -2.67
N LEU A 73 0.63 3.16 -3.59
CA LEU A 73 1.95 2.65 -3.91
C LEU A 73 2.55 3.42 -5.10
N ASN A 74 3.75 3.96 -4.89
CA ASN A 74 4.48 4.67 -5.93
C ASN A 74 5.13 3.66 -6.89
N VAL A 75 4.48 3.38 -8.02
CA VAL A 75 5.00 2.43 -9.01
C VAL A 75 5.99 3.10 -9.96
N ASN A 76 5.49 3.91 -10.89
CA ASN A 76 6.30 4.69 -11.83
C ASN A 76 5.64 6.05 -12.07
N MET A 77 5.72 6.93 -11.08
CA MET A 77 5.12 8.28 -11.15
C MET A 77 6.19 9.37 -11.00
N ASP A 78 5.81 10.62 -11.28
CA ASP A 78 6.60 11.78 -10.88
C ASP A 78 6.51 11.98 -9.35
N LEU A 79 7.67 12.11 -8.70
CA LEU A 79 7.78 12.33 -7.26
C LEU A 79 7.93 13.83 -6.92
N SER A 80 8.15 14.71 -7.90
CA SER A 80 8.32 16.14 -7.69
C SER A 80 7.20 16.82 -6.89
N PRO A 81 5.91 16.40 -6.95
CA PRO A 81 4.87 17.00 -6.12
C PRO A 81 5.10 16.83 -4.62
N PHE A 82 5.79 15.75 -4.19
CA PHE A 82 6.10 15.53 -2.77
C PHE A 82 7.09 16.55 -2.20
N LEU A 83 7.88 17.21 -3.05
CA LEU A 83 8.81 18.28 -2.64
C LEU A 83 8.09 19.56 -2.22
N ARG A 84 6.80 19.70 -2.54
CA ARG A 84 5.99 20.90 -2.29
C ARG A 84 5.07 20.75 -1.08
N ILE A 85 5.13 19.61 -0.39
CA ILE A 85 4.33 19.29 0.80
C ILE A 85 5.25 18.68 1.86
N ASN A 86 4.74 18.53 3.09
CA ASN A 86 5.37 17.68 4.11
C ASN A 86 4.65 16.32 4.10
N PRO A 87 5.19 15.30 3.40
CA PRO A 87 4.52 14.00 3.31
C PRO A 87 4.33 13.41 4.70
N CYS A 88 3.10 13.02 5.01
CA CYS A 88 2.75 12.45 6.32
C CYS A 88 3.14 13.33 7.53
N GLY A 89 3.27 14.65 7.34
CA GLY A 89 3.64 15.60 8.40
C GLY A 89 5.14 15.74 8.66
N TYR A 90 6.00 14.98 7.96
CA TYR A 90 7.45 15.00 8.15
C TYR A 90 8.11 15.89 7.09
N ALA A 91 8.84 16.90 7.54
CA ALA A 91 9.65 17.73 6.65
C ALA A 91 10.81 16.91 6.07
N GLY A 92 11.04 17.03 4.76
CA GLY A 92 12.18 16.39 4.09
C GLY A 92 12.08 14.87 3.91
N MET A 93 10.91 14.25 4.14
CA MET A 93 10.72 12.82 3.88
C MET A 93 10.94 12.50 2.40
N GLU A 94 12.00 11.73 2.11
CA GLU A 94 12.26 11.25 0.76
C GLU A 94 11.25 10.17 0.36
N MET A 95 10.77 10.27 -0.87
CA MET A 95 9.87 9.30 -1.48
C MET A 95 10.64 8.41 -2.45
N ALA A 96 10.21 7.16 -2.55
CA ALA A 96 10.70 6.19 -3.50
C ALA A 96 9.57 5.72 -4.43
N LYS A 97 9.95 5.08 -5.54
CA LYS A 97 9.04 4.42 -6.47
C LYS A 97 9.66 3.14 -7.02
N ILE A 98 8.85 2.15 -7.34
CA ILE A 98 9.31 0.83 -7.81
C ILE A 98 10.24 0.95 -9.04
N SER A 99 9.95 1.89 -9.94
CA SER A 99 10.75 2.08 -11.16
C SER A 99 12.20 2.52 -10.96
N GLN A 100 12.60 2.86 -9.73
CA GLN A 100 14.02 3.05 -9.37
C GLN A 100 14.81 1.74 -9.34
N TRP A 101 14.13 0.60 -9.10
CA TRP A 101 14.72 -0.75 -9.10
C TRP A 101 14.26 -1.60 -10.28
N LYS A 102 13.04 -1.39 -10.76
CA LYS A 102 12.41 -2.14 -11.87
C LYS A 102 11.86 -1.17 -12.91
N PRO A 103 12.68 -0.66 -13.86
CA PRO A 103 12.26 0.37 -14.82
C PRO A 103 10.98 0.06 -15.60
N GLU A 104 10.71 -1.22 -15.82
CA GLU A 104 9.53 -1.78 -16.49
C GLU A 104 8.26 -1.82 -15.62
N ALA A 105 8.33 -1.44 -14.34
CA ALA A 105 7.19 -1.46 -13.45
C ALA A 105 6.11 -0.47 -13.89
N THR A 106 4.89 -0.98 -14.02
CA THR A 106 3.69 -0.22 -14.38
C THR A 106 2.55 -0.59 -13.45
N THR A 107 1.52 0.24 -13.35
CA THR A 107 0.32 -0.12 -12.58
C THR A 107 -0.30 -1.42 -13.08
N ASN A 108 -0.25 -1.68 -14.39
CA ASN A 108 -0.82 -2.88 -15.01
C ASN A 108 -0.11 -4.18 -14.57
N ASN A 109 1.21 -4.16 -14.39
CA ASN A 109 1.96 -5.35 -13.97
C ASN A 109 2.13 -5.47 -12.44
N ILE A 110 1.89 -4.39 -11.68
CA ILE A 110 1.95 -4.40 -10.21
C ILE A 110 0.58 -4.65 -9.56
N ALA A 111 -0.51 -4.15 -10.15
CA ALA A 111 -1.85 -4.31 -9.56
C ALA A 111 -2.28 -5.78 -9.37
N PRO A 112 -2.01 -6.71 -10.30
CA PRO A 112 -2.34 -8.13 -10.08
C PRO A 112 -1.60 -8.72 -8.87
N ARG A 113 -0.31 -8.41 -8.70
CA ARG A 113 0.50 -8.87 -7.56
C ARG A 113 -0.01 -8.34 -6.24
N LEU A 114 -0.38 -7.05 -6.19
CA LEU A 114 -1.02 -6.46 -5.02
C LEU A 114 -2.32 -7.18 -4.66
N LEU A 115 -3.14 -7.49 -5.68
CA LEU A 115 -4.41 -8.20 -5.50
C LEU A 115 -4.19 -9.61 -4.96
N GLU A 116 -3.26 -10.37 -5.54
CA GLU A 116 -2.91 -11.72 -5.07
C GLU A 116 -2.45 -11.69 -3.61
N ASN A 117 -1.57 -10.75 -3.25
CA ASN A 117 -1.05 -10.63 -1.89
C ASN A 117 -2.12 -10.22 -0.86
N ILE A 118 -3.01 -9.29 -1.19
CA ILE A 118 -4.07 -8.91 -0.24
C ILE A 118 -5.09 -10.03 -0.08
N LEU A 119 -5.43 -10.75 -1.16
CA LEU A 119 -6.35 -11.89 -1.08
C LEU A 119 -5.77 -13.01 -0.23
N ALA A 120 -4.49 -13.34 -0.41
CA ALA A 120 -3.78 -14.33 0.40
C ALA A 120 -3.84 -13.96 1.90
N LEU A 121 -3.55 -12.70 2.24
CA LEU A 121 -3.59 -12.21 3.62
C LEU A 121 -5.03 -12.11 4.19
N LEU A 122 -6.04 -12.05 3.33
CA LEU A 122 -7.46 -12.11 3.71
C LEU A 122 -8.01 -13.54 3.77
N ASN A 123 -7.12 -14.55 3.76
CA ASN A 123 -7.42 -15.98 3.73
C ASN A 123 -8.20 -16.42 2.49
N ASN A 124 -7.81 -15.90 1.30
CA ASN A 124 -8.34 -16.27 0.00
C ASN A 124 -9.88 -16.39 -0.03
N PRO A 125 -10.61 -15.32 0.29
CA PRO A 125 -12.07 -15.35 0.20
C PRO A 125 -12.48 -15.54 -1.26
N ASP A 126 -13.65 -16.13 -1.50
CA ASP A 126 -14.26 -16.10 -2.82
C ASP A 126 -14.35 -14.65 -3.31
N PHE A 127 -13.90 -14.43 -4.54
CA PHE A 127 -13.85 -13.11 -5.14
C PHE A 127 -14.22 -13.17 -6.62
N GLU A 128 -14.72 -12.04 -7.11
CA GLU A 128 -14.98 -11.80 -8.52
C GLU A 128 -14.19 -10.57 -8.95
N TYR A 129 -13.47 -10.68 -10.06
CA TYR A 129 -12.78 -9.54 -10.65
C TYR A 129 -13.72 -8.85 -11.65
N ILE A 130 -14.11 -7.62 -11.32
CA ILE A 130 -14.95 -6.79 -12.19
C ILE A 130 -14.02 -5.85 -12.97
N THR A 131 -13.96 -6.04 -14.29
CA THR A 131 -13.27 -5.12 -15.19
C THR A 131 -14.02 -3.79 -15.27
N ALA A 132 -13.28 -2.69 -15.18
CA ALA A 132 -13.82 -1.36 -15.47
C ALA A 132 -14.10 -1.18 -16.97
#